data_AF-A0A3Q1GRK5-F1
#
_entry.id   AF-A0A3Q1GRK5-F1
#
_cell.length_a   1.000
_cell.length_b   1.000
_cell.length_c   1.000
_cell.angle_alpha   90.00
_cell.angle_beta   90.00
_cell.angle_gamma   90.00
#
_symmetry.space_group_name_H-M   'P 1'
#
loop_
_entity.id
_entity.type
_entity.pdbx_description
1 polymer ?
#
loop_
_entity_poly.entity_id
_entity_poly.type
_entity_poly.pdbx_seq_one_letter_code
_entity_poly.pdbx_strand_id
1 'polypeptide(L)'
;MKTMLAIISNALCRMTGRNAGARVVVSRSFADFTPQATFDIKKCDLHRLEEGPPLKAELTRDQGLQYYRTMQTVRRMELKADQLYKQKIIRGFCHLYDGQEACAAGIEASINPTDHLITAYRAHGYTYTRGVSIKEILAELTGRKGGVAKGKGGSMHMYAPHFYGGNGIVGAQVPLGAGIALACQYQGNDQLCVTLYGDGAANQGQLFESFNMAALWKLPCIFICENNKYGMGTSVERASASTDYYKRGDFIPGIRVDGMDVLCVREATKFAADHCRSGKGPIIMELQTYRYHGHSMSDPGVSYRTREEIQEVRTKSDPISMLKERMLSNNMASVEEFKEIDVDIRKQVEEAAQFATSDPEPPLEDLCNHIFCNNPPLEVRGTNPWSKLKSVSKT
;
A
#
# COMPACT_ATOMS: atom_id res chain seq x y z
N MET A 1 -15.00 77.50 17.78
CA MET A 1 -16.04 78.39 17.25
C MET A 1 -17.28 77.56 16.95
N LYS A 2 -18.37 77.84 17.69
CA LYS A 2 -19.82 77.62 17.40
C LYS A 2 -20.27 76.18 17.04
N THR A 3 -21.24 75.51 17.66
CA THR A 3 -22.37 75.85 18.58
C THR A 3 -22.99 74.50 19.00
N MET A 4 -23.06 74.11 20.28
CA MET A 4 -24.16 74.27 21.26
C MET A 4 -25.50 73.52 21.01
N LEU A 5 -25.84 72.64 21.98
CA LEU A 5 -27.13 72.32 22.63
C LEU A 5 -28.28 71.71 21.78
N ALA A 6 -28.70 70.45 21.99
CA ALA A 6 -29.51 69.86 23.09
C ALA A 6 -31.03 69.89 22.83
N ILE A 7 -31.74 68.76 23.06
CA ILE A 7 -33.08 68.65 23.68
C ILE A 7 -33.59 67.16 23.71
N ILE A 8 -33.70 66.63 24.94
CA ILE A 8 -34.84 65.96 25.63
C ILE A 8 -35.43 64.61 25.12
N SER A 9 -35.11 63.58 25.92
CA SER A 9 -35.98 62.64 26.70
C SER A 9 -37.07 61.75 26.06
N ASN A 10 -36.85 60.43 26.24
CA ASN A 10 -37.76 59.35 26.65
C ASN A 10 -39.24 59.35 26.20
N ALA A 11 -39.60 58.35 25.39
CA ALA A 11 -40.66 57.39 25.72
C ALA A 11 -40.74 56.30 24.63
N LEU A 12 -40.46 55.04 24.99
CA LEU A 12 -41.33 53.90 24.67
C LEU A 12 -40.77 52.63 25.30
N CYS A 13 -41.43 52.29 26.40
CA CYS A 13 -41.45 51.01 27.07
C CYS A 13 -41.88 49.93 26.07
N ARG A 14 -41.06 48.88 25.86
CA ARG A 14 -41.47 47.47 26.00
C ARG A 14 -40.49 46.50 25.33
N MET A 15 -40.29 45.39 26.03
CA MET A 15 -39.94 44.05 25.56
C MET A 15 -38.47 43.59 25.67
N THR A 16 -38.28 42.86 26.78
CA THR A 16 -37.72 41.50 26.86
C THR A 16 -36.22 41.29 26.73
N GLY A 17 -35.61 40.99 27.88
CA GLY A 17 -34.89 39.72 28.05
C GLY A 17 -33.43 39.70 27.58
N ARG A 18 -32.53 40.28 28.39
CA ARG A 18 -31.11 39.91 28.38
C ARG A 18 -30.96 38.48 28.91
N ASN A 19 -30.75 37.51 28.02
CA ASN A 19 -30.02 36.28 28.35
C ASN A 19 -28.58 36.43 27.88
N ALA A 20 -27.74 36.99 28.74
CA ALA A 20 -26.29 36.83 28.62
C ALA A 20 -25.95 35.41 29.09
N GLY A 21 -26.26 34.42 28.24
CA GLY A 21 -25.74 33.07 28.40
C GLY A 21 -24.23 33.15 28.26
N ALA A 22 -23.51 32.99 29.36
CA ALA A 22 -22.09 32.74 29.35
C ALA A 22 -21.84 31.57 28.38
N ARG A 23 -21.28 31.88 27.21
CA ARG A 23 -20.63 30.86 26.38
C ARG A 23 -19.46 30.37 27.21
N VAL A 24 -19.70 29.28 27.94
CA VAL A 24 -18.63 28.41 28.39
C VAL A 24 -18.03 27.84 27.11
N VAL A 25 -17.05 28.55 26.56
CA VAL A 25 -16.07 27.95 25.67
C VAL A 25 -15.35 26.99 26.58
N VAL A 26 -15.81 25.73 26.60
CA VAL A 26 -14.98 24.65 27.12
C VAL A 26 -13.82 24.60 26.13
N SER A 27 -12.73 25.29 26.45
CA SER A 27 -11.43 24.94 25.93
C SER A 27 -11.24 23.50 26.36
N ARG A 28 -11.58 22.55 25.47
CA ARG A 28 -10.99 21.23 25.59
C ARG A 28 -9.50 21.52 25.46
N SER A 29 -8.79 21.48 26.59
CA SER A 29 -7.35 21.28 26.50
C SER A 29 -7.14 20.00 25.68
N PHE A 30 -5.92 19.78 25.20
CA PHE A 30 -5.47 18.47 24.72
C PHE A 30 -5.54 17.42 25.88
N ALA A 31 -6.70 17.25 26.50
CA ALA A 31 -6.98 16.39 27.63
C ALA A 31 -7.40 15.02 27.11
N ASP A 32 -6.44 14.11 27.27
CA ASP A 32 -6.56 12.67 27.45
C ASP A 32 -7.30 11.91 26.35
N PHE A 33 -6.71 11.93 25.15
CA PHE A 33 -6.95 10.83 24.20
C PHE A 33 -6.51 9.51 24.84
N THR A 34 -7.27 8.46 24.61
CA THR A 34 -6.91 7.10 25.00
C THR A 34 -5.58 6.71 24.33
N PRO A 35 -4.50 6.48 25.10
CA PRO A 35 -3.18 6.25 24.50
C PRO A 35 -3.08 4.87 23.84
N GLN A 36 -3.87 3.90 24.30
CA GLN A 36 -3.92 2.54 23.79
C GLN A 36 -5.31 1.95 24.01
N ALA A 37 -5.81 1.24 23.01
CA ALA A 37 -7.06 0.49 23.10
C ALA A 37 -6.87 -0.94 22.55
N THR A 38 -7.75 -1.85 22.97
CA THR A 38 -7.77 -3.24 22.48
C THR A 38 -8.99 -3.43 21.58
N PHE A 39 -8.79 -4.06 20.43
CA PHE A 39 -9.83 -4.30 19.44
C PHE A 39 -9.99 -5.79 19.19
N ASP A 40 -11.23 -6.27 19.14
CA ASP A 40 -11.50 -7.60 18.61
C ASP A 40 -11.27 -7.59 17.09
N ILE A 41 -10.57 -8.62 16.60
CA ILE A 41 -10.25 -8.81 15.19
C ILE A 41 -10.78 -10.15 14.70
N LYS A 42 -11.05 -10.25 13.40
CA LYS A 42 -11.68 -11.43 12.81
C LYS A 42 -10.76 -12.64 12.95
N LYS A 43 -11.33 -13.76 13.44
CA LYS A 43 -10.64 -15.05 13.45
C LYS A 43 -10.24 -15.46 12.03
N CYS A 44 -8.98 -15.84 11.86
CA CYS A 44 -8.50 -16.39 10.60
C CYS A 44 -8.97 -17.84 10.41
N ASP A 45 -9.33 -18.20 9.17
CA ASP A 45 -9.48 -19.62 8.82
C ASP A 45 -8.09 -20.25 8.72
N LEU A 46 -7.94 -21.48 9.22
CA LEU A 46 -6.64 -22.14 9.38
C LEU A 46 -6.55 -23.38 8.48
N HIS A 47 -5.36 -23.64 7.97
CA HIS A 47 -5.00 -24.85 7.23
C HIS A 47 -3.72 -25.43 7.83
N ARG A 48 -3.79 -26.67 8.34
CA ARG A 48 -2.67 -27.38 9.00
C ARG A 48 -2.01 -26.58 10.14
N LEU A 49 -2.80 -25.83 10.89
CA LEU A 49 -2.40 -25.12 12.10
C LEU A 49 -3.40 -25.42 13.23
N GLU A 50 -2.90 -25.71 14.42
CA GLU A 50 -3.74 -25.90 15.61
C GLU A 50 -4.23 -24.56 16.17
N GLU A 51 -3.34 -23.56 16.15
CA GLU A 51 -3.60 -22.20 16.62
C GLU A 51 -3.25 -21.18 15.54
N GLY A 52 -3.98 -20.07 15.52
CA GLY A 52 -3.78 -18.98 14.58
C GLY A 52 -3.36 -17.68 15.27
N PRO A 53 -3.39 -16.55 14.54
CA PRO A 53 -3.18 -15.23 15.12
C PRO A 53 -4.16 -14.94 16.26
N PRO A 54 -3.82 -14.03 17.20
CA PRO A 54 -4.69 -13.65 18.30
C PRO A 54 -6.02 -13.05 17.78
N LEU A 55 -7.07 -13.15 18.58
CA LEU A 55 -8.39 -12.56 18.28
C LEU A 55 -8.54 -11.11 18.75
N LYS A 56 -7.49 -10.58 19.40
CA LYS A 56 -7.45 -9.22 19.93
C LYS A 56 -6.16 -8.56 19.51
N ALA A 57 -6.26 -7.29 19.13
CA ALA A 57 -5.15 -6.46 18.73
C ALA A 57 -5.07 -5.22 19.63
N GLU A 58 -3.93 -5.01 20.28
CA GLU A 58 -3.64 -3.74 20.95
C GLU A 58 -3.17 -2.72 19.92
N LEU A 59 -3.72 -1.52 19.97
CA LEU A 59 -3.32 -0.41 19.11
C LEU A 59 -3.01 0.79 19.97
N THR A 60 -1.79 1.31 19.87
CA THR A 60 -1.47 2.61 20.44
C THR A 60 -1.98 3.73 19.52
N ARG A 61 -2.26 4.88 20.10
CA ARG A 61 -2.67 6.07 19.36
C ARG A 61 -1.67 6.45 18.27
N ASP A 62 -0.38 6.44 18.59
CA ASP A 62 0.69 6.80 17.64
C ASP A 62 0.73 5.83 16.45
N GLN A 63 0.62 4.52 16.72
CA GLN A 63 0.51 3.52 15.66
C GLN A 63 -0.73 3.76 14.79
N GLY A 64 -1.89 4.04 15.40
CA GLY A 64 -3.12 4.29 14.67
C GLY A 64 -3.03 5.51 13.75
N LEU A 65 -2.49 6.62 14.25
CA LEU A 65 -2.27 7.83 13.45
C LEU A 65 -1.27 7.59 12.31
N GLN A 66 -0.21 6.81 12.58
CA GLN A 66 0.78 6.44 11.57
C GLN A 66 0.16 5.56 10.47
N TYR A 67 -0.62 4.53 10.83
CA TYR A 67 -1.28 3.67 9.85
C TYR A 67 -2.29 4.44 9.01
N TYR A 68 -3.08 5.33 9.64
CA TYR A 68 -4.00 6.21 8.92
C TYR A 68 -3.25 7.08 7.91
N ARG A 69 -2.15 7.72 8.34
CA ARG A 69 -1.31 8.55 7.46
C ARG A 69 -0.73 7.75 6.30
N THR A 70 -0.20 6.55 6.55
CA THR A 70 0.35 5.67 5.51
C THR A 70 -0.72 5.30 4.48
N MET A 71 -1.87 4.75 4.93
CA MET A 71 -2.93 4.32 4.02
C MET A 71 -3.51 5.51 3.24
N GLN A 72 -3.72 6.65 3.90
CA GLN A 72 -4.24 7.85 3.24
C GLN A 72 -3.25 8.43 2.23
N THR A 73 -1.95 8.39 2.51
CA THR A 73 -0.92 8.76 1.53
C THR A 73 -0.98 7.89 0.29
N VAL A 74 -1.04 6.56 0.45
CA VAL A 74 -1.19 5.63 -0.68
C VAL A 74 -2.47 5.96 -1.46
N ARG A 75 -3.62 6.07 -0.80
CA ARG A 75 -4.89 6.44 -1.44
C ARG A 75 -4.77 7.72 -2.28
N ARG A 76 -4.20 8.78 -1.72
CA ARG A 76 -4.08 10.08 -2.41
C ARG A 76 -3.07 10.03 -3.56
N MET A 77 -1.97 9.29 -3.41
CA MET A 77 -0.99 9.06 -4.47
C MET A 77 -1.62 8.32 -5.66
N GLU A 78 -2.40 7.26 -5.41
CA GLU A 78 -3.07 6.49 -6.46
C GLU A 78 -4.13 7.32 -7.19
N LEU A 79 -4.93 8.10 -6.46
CA LEU A 79 -5.90 9.01 -7.08
C LEU A 79 -5.23 10.13 -7.90
N LYS A 80 -4.02 10.54 -7.52
CA LYS A 80 -3.22 11.48 -8.32
C LYS A 80 -2.68 10.79 -9.57
N ALA A 81 -2.22 9.55 -9.47
CA ALA A 81 -1.78 8.77 -10.63
C ALA A 81 -2.91 8.55 -11.65
N ASP A 82 -4.15 8.27 -11.20
CA ASP A 82 -5.35 8.24 -12.05
C ASP A 82 -5.51 9.54 -12.85
N GLN A 83 -5.45 10.69 -12.15
CA GLN A 83 -5.58 12.01 -12.76
C GLN A 83 -4.48 12.26 -13.81
N LEU A 84 -3.21 12.02 -13.47
CA LEU A 84 -2.07 12.24 -14.35
C LEU A 84 -2.11 11.30 -15.58
N TYR A 85 -2.62 10.09 -15.44
CA TYR A 85 -2.82 9.16 -16.55
C TYR A 85 -3.91 9.66 -17.50
N LYS A 86 -5.05 10.14 -16.98
CA LYS A 86 -6.12 10.73 -17.80
C LYS A 86 -5.65 11.97 -18.56
N GLN A 87 -4.72 12.73 -17.97
CA GLN A 87 -4.04 13.88 -18.60
C GLN A 87 -2.95 13.48 -19.61
N LYS A 88 -2.72 12.18 -19.84
CA LYS A 88 -1.68 11.63 -20.73
C LYS A 88 -0.24 11.93 -20.30
N ILE A 89 -0.04 12.33 -19.05
CA ILE A 89 1.29 12.55 -18.46
C ILE A 89 1.91 11.21 -18.07
N ILE A 90 1.09 10.29 -17.52
CA ILE A 90 1.46 8.88 -17.36
C ILE A 90 0.97 8.11 -18.60
N ARG A 91 1.77 7.14 -19.06
CA ARG A 91 1.52 6.31 -20.26
C ARG A 91 1.81 4.83 -19.97
N GLY A 92 1.44 3.96 -20.90
CA GLY A 92 1.68 2.52 -20.76
C GLY A 92 0.81 1.89 -19.68
N PHE A 93 1.38 1.04 -18.84
CA PHE A 93 0.66 0.41 -17.73
C PHE A 93 0.64 1.31 -16.50
N CYS A 94 -0.48 1.30 -15.77
CA CYS A 94 -0.63 1.91 -14.46
C CYS A 94 -1.69 1.13 -13.67
N HIS A 95 -1.27 0.48 -12.58
CA HIS A 95 -2.11 -0.41 -11.78
C HIS A 95 -2.27 0.17 -10.37
N LEU A 96 -3.45 0.75 -10.09
CA LEU A 96 -3.68 1.49 -8.85
C LEU A 96 -4.01 0.58 -7.67
N TYR A 97 -3.40 0.81 -6.51
CA TYR A 97 -3.55 -0.04 -5.33
C TYR A 97 -4.70 0.37 -4.39
N ASP A 98 -5.53 1.34 -4.78
CA ASP A 98 -6.57 1.89 -3.90
C ASP A 98 -7.70 0.89 -3.59
N GLY A 99 -7.99 0.77 -2.29
CA GLY A 99 -8.87 -0.24 -1.69
C GLY A 99 -8.12 -1.37 -0.97
N GLN A 100 -6.81 -1.53 -1.23
CA GLN A 100 -5.98 -2.57 -0.63
C GLN A 100 -4.97 -2.02 0.39
N GLU A 101 -5.11 -0.77 0.83
CA GLU A 101 -4.09 -0.08 1.63
C GLU A 101 -3.80 -0.76 2.97
N ALA A 102 -4.80 -1.43 3.56
CA ALA A 102 -4.61 -2.24 4.78
C ALA A 102 -3.61 -3.38 4.58
N CYS A 103 -3.50 -3.94 3.38
CA CYS A 103 -2.53 -4.99 3.07
C CYS A 103 -1.10 -4.44 3.16
N ALA A 104 -0.78 -3.39 2.42
CA ALA A 104 0.55 -2.77 2.45
C ALA A 104 0.90 -2.22 3.84
N ALA A 105 0.01 -1.46 4.47
CA ALA A 105 0.27 -0.87 5.79
C ALA A 105 0.38 -1.92 6.91
N GLY A 106 -0.48 -2.95 6.90
CA GLY A 106 -0.49 -4.00 7.92
C GLY A 106 0.72 -4.93 7.83
N ILE A 107 1.15 -5.27 6.60
CA ILE A 107 2.38 -6.05 6.40
C ILE A 107 3.60 -5.25 6.89
N GLU A 108 3.74 -4.00 6.44
CA GLU A 108 4.85 -3.12 6.82
C GLU A 108 4.95 -2.94 8.33
N ALA A 109 3.81 -2.83 9.01
CA ALA A 109 3.73 -2.66 10.45
C ALA A 109 4.25 -3.87 11.28
N SER A 110 4.50 -5.01 10.63
CA SER A 110 4.75 -6.29 11.29
C SER A 110 6.07 -6.95 10.90
N ILE A 111 6.76 -6.40 9.90
CA ILE A 111 8.07 -6.85 9.46
C ILE A 111 9.12 -5.78 9.73
N ASN A 112 10.38 -6.18 9.82
CA ASN A 112 11.47 -5.25 10.05
C ASN A 112 11.87 -4.54 8.74
N PRO A 113 12.51 -3.36 8.80
CA PRO A 113 13.11 -2.73 7.62
C PRO A 113 14.18 -3.59 6.94
N THR A 114 14.76 -4.54 7.67
CA THR A 114 15.74 -5.52 7.18
C THR A 114 15.12 -6.76 6.56
N ASP A 115 13.81 -6.96 6.72
CA ASP A 115 13.09 -8.05 6.06
C ASP A 115 12.78 -7.67 4.61
N HIS A 116 12.66 -8.70 3.78
CA HIS A 116 12.59 -8.54 2.33
C HIS A 116 11.16 -8.64 1.84
N LEU A 117 10.81 -7.88 0.80
CA LEU A 117 9.49 -7.91 0.20
C LEU A 117 9.59 -7.90 -1.33
N ILE A 118 8.79 -8.75 -1.98
CA ILE A 118 8.66 -8.77 -3.45
C ILE A 118 7.20 -8.93 -3.86
N THR A 119 6.77 -8.21 -4.90
CA THR A 119 5.39 -8.27 -5.39
C THR A 119 5.32 -8.17 -6.92
N ALA A 120 4.09 -8.27 -7.45
CA ALA A 120 3.80 -8.08 -8.87
C ALA A 120 3.76 -6.59 -9.24
N TYR A 121 3.17 -6.23 -10.38
CA TYR A 121 3.17 -4.87 -10.92
C TYR A 121 2.27 -3.86 -10.19
N ARG A 122 1.40 -4.27 -9.25
CA ARG A 122 0.53 -3.35 -8.50
C ARG A 122 1.23 -2.88 -7.23
N ALA A 123 2.35 -2.19 -7.42
CA ALA A 123 3.39 -2.06 -6.39
C ALA A 123 3.48 -0.69 -5.72
N HIS A 124 2.78 0.36 -6.17
CA HIS A 124 3.07 1.72 -5.69
C HIS A 124 2.92 1.86 -4.17
N GLY A 125 1.90 1.22 -3.58
CA GLY A 125 1.72 1.16 -2.13
C GLY A 125 2.92 0.55 -1.41
N TYR A 126 3.42 -0.60 -1.87
CA TYR A 126 4.61 -1.25 -1.31
C TYR A 126 5.89 -0.46 -1.54
N THR A 127 6.06 0.17 -2.69
CA THR A 127 7.18 1.06 -2.98
C THR A 127 7.24 2.21 -1.97
N TYR A 128 6.08 2.79 -1.61
CA TYR A 128 5.99 3.83 -0.60
C TYR A 128 6.26 3.30 0.81
N THR A 129 5.63 2.18 1.22
CA THR A 129 5.84 1.64 2.58
C THR A 129 7.27 1.17 2.80
N ARG A 130 7.96 0.70 1.75
CA ARG A 130 9.38 0.34 1.77
C ARG A 130 10.34 1.54 1.64
N GLY A 131 9.83 2.76 1.76
CA GLY A 131 10.63 3.96 2.03
C GLY A 131 10.89 4.89 0.86
N VAL A 132 10.34 4.62 -0.33
CA VAL A 132 10.48 5.54 -1.47
C VAL A 132 9.49 6.70 -1.34
N SER A 133 9.95 7.92 -1.61
CA SER A 133 9.09 9.10 -1.48
C SER A 133 8.00 9.15 -2.57
N ILE A 134 6.86 9.79 -2.26
CA ILE A 134 5.78 10.06 -3.23
C ILE A 134 6.34 10.79 -4.46
N LYS A 135 7.31 11.69 -4.22
CA LYS A 135 7.99 12.48 -5.25
C LYS A 135 8.69 11.59 -6.28
N GLU A 136 9.50 10.63 -5.81
CA GLU A 136 10.23 9.70 -6.67
C GLU A 136 9.30 8.70 -7.37
N ILE A 137 8.25 8.23 -6.68
CA ILE A 137 7.25 7.34 -7.27
C ILE A 137 6.51 8.04 -8.41
N LEU A 138 5.95 9.23 -8.16
CA LEU A 138 5.22 9.97 -9.20
C LEU A 138 6.15 10.39 -10.35
N ALA A 139 7.40 10.77 -10.08
CA ALA A 139 8.36 11.09 -11.13
C ALA A 139 8.72 9.86 -11.99
N GLU A 140 8.76 8.65 -11.41
CA GLU A 140 8.94 7.43 -12.18
C GLU A 140 7.72 7.12 -13.06
N LEU A 141 6.51 7.32 -12.54
CA LEU A 141 5.27 7.15 -13.31
C LEU A 141 5.19 8.12 -14.51
N THR A 142 5.66 9.35 -14.34
CA THR A 142 5.70 10.36 -15.41
C THR A 142 6.95 10.27 -16.28
N GLY A 143 7.82 9.27 -16.06
CA GLY A 143 8.99 8.96 -16.90
C GLY A 143 10.12 10.00 -16.80
N ARG A 144 10.33 10.62 -15.63
CA ARG A 144 11.32 11.69 -15.44
C ARG A 144 12.60 11.20 -14.79
N LYS A 145 13.68 11.98 -14.93
CA LYS A 145 15.01 11.62 -14.42
C LYS A 145 15.07 11.47 -12.89
N GLY A 146 14.21 12.19 -12.17
CA GLY A 146 14.07 12.13 -10.72
C GLY A 146 13.19 10.97 -10.23
N GLY A 147 12.75 10.08 -11.12
CA GLY A 147 12.08 8.84 -10.74
C GLY A 147 13.01 7.87 -10.03
N VAL A 148 12.45 6.98 -9.21
CA VAL A 148 13.22 5.97 -8.44
C VAL A 148 14.09 5.06 -9.32
N ALA A 149 13.70 4.84 -10.58
CA ALA A 149 14.46 4.12 -11.59
C ALA A 149 14.87 5.03 -12.77
N LYS A 150 14.96 6.34 -12.52
CA LYS A 150 15.35 7.38 -13.48
C LYS A 150 14.50 7.35 -14.76
N GLY A 151 13.21 7.03 -14.65
CA GLY A 151 12.28 6.97 -15.78
C GLY A 151 12.48 5.76 -16.70
N LYS A 152 13.32 4.79 -16.34
CA LYS A 152 13.55 3.56 -17.12
C LYS A 152 12.53 2.47 -16.85
N GLY A 153 11.91 2.46 -15.67
CA GLY A 153 11.06 1.37 -15.20
C GLY A 153 9.57 1.61 -15.41
N GLY A 154 9.11 2.83 -15.13
CA GLY A 154 7.70 3.18 -15.10
C GLY A 154 6.93 2.51 -13.95
N SER A 155 5.61 2.37 -14.09
CA SER A 155 4.71 1.87 -13.03
C SER A 155 5.08 0.50 -12.49
N MET A 156 5.49 -0.42 -13.36
CA MET A 156 5.62 -1.82 -12.98
C MET A 156 6.96 -2.16 -12.35
N HIS A 157 7.98 -1.30 -12.45
CA HIS A 157 9.38 -1.66 -12.13
C HIS A 157 10.05 -0.60 -11.24
N MET A 158 9.65 -0.59 -9.96
CA MET A 158 10.23 0.27 -8.93
C MET A 158 10.87 -0.60 -7.85
N TYR A 159 12.09 -0.28 -7.43
CA TYR A 159 12.88 -1.06 -6.47
C TYR A 159 13.37 -0.15 -5.33
N ALA A 160 13.59 -0.72 -4.15
CA ALA A 160 14.14 -0.01 -2.99
C ALA A 160 14.99 -0.98 -2.14
N PRO A 161 15.75 -0.50 -1.14
CA PRO A 161 16.40 -1.39 -0.19
C PRO A 161 15.41 -2.41 0.38
N HIS A 162 15.76 -3.71 0.30
CA HIS A 162 14.91 -4.83 0.73
C HIS A 162 13.52 -4.90 0.05
N PHE A 163 13.31 -4.16 -1.04
CA PHE A 163 12.12 -4.24 -1.88
C PHE A 163 12.50 -4.58 -3.33
N TYR A 164 12.22 -5.83 -3.71
CA TYR A 164 12.73 -6.45 -4.93
C TYR A 164 11.81 -6.28 -6.12
N GLY A 165 11.10 -5.16 -6.16
CA GLY A 165 10.42 -4.73 -7.35
C GLY A 165 8.92 -4.92 -7.35
N GLY A 166 8.29 -4.13 -8.21
CA GLY A 166 7.16 -4.62 -8.97
C GLY A 166 7.64 -5.49 -10.13
N ASN A 167 6.95 -6.61 -10.34
CA ASN A 167 7.28 -7.60 -11.37
C ASN A 167 6.14 -7.74 -12.37
N GLY A 168 6.45 -7.53 -13.65
CA GLY A 168 5.46 -7.50 -14.75
C GLY A 168 4.98 -8.88 -15.22
N ILE A 169 5.77 -9.93 -14.98
CA ILE A 169 5.46 -11.29 -15.42
C ILE A 169 4.74 -12.03 -14.29
N VAL A 170 3.47 -12.38 -14.53
CA VAL A 170 2.57 -12.96 -13.53
C VAL A 170 3.16 -14.26 -12.97
N GLY A 171 3.44 -14.27 -11.66
CA GLY A 171 3.94 -15.43 -10.91
C GLY A 171 5.47 -15.54 -10.88
N ALA A 172 6.20 -14.82 -11.74
CA ALA A 172 7.66 -14.89 -11.80
C ALA A 172 8.35 -14.38 -10.53
N GLN A 173 7.70 -13.50 -9.78
CA GLN A 173 8.20 -13.02 -8.50
C GLN A 173 8.18 -14.06 -7.38
N VAL A 174 7.40 -15.14 -7.54
CA VAL A 174 7.23 -16.15 -6.47
C VAL A 174 8.49 -16.99 -6.28
N PRO A 175 9.09 -17.57 -7.34
CA PRO A 175 10.41 -18.19 -7.22
C PRO A 175 11.50 -17.23 -6.76
N LEU A 176 11.46 -15.96 -7.20
CA LEU A 176 12.44 -14.96 -6.77
C LEU A 176 12.36 -14.70 -5.26
N GLY A 177 11.15 -14.56 -4.72
CA GLY A 177 10.92 -14.41 -3.27
C GLY A 177 11.40 -15.62 -2.48
N ALA A 178 11.16 -16.84 -2.96
CA ALA A 178 11.73 -18.05 -2.37
C ALA A 178 13.28 -18.04 -2.41
N GLY A 179 13.88 -17.56 -3.49
CA GLY A 179 15.34 -17.38 -3.60
C GLY A 179 15.91 -16.35 -2.61
N ILE A 180 15.18 -15.26 -2.36
CA ILE A 180 15.55 -14.27 -1.34
C ILE A 180 15.44 -14.88 0.07
N ALA A 181 14.39 -15.64 0.35
CA ALA A 181 14.25 -16.38 1.62
C ALA A 181 15.40 -17.38 1.82
N LEU A 182 15.81 -18.09 0.75
CA LEU A 182 16.99 -18.96 0.77
C LEU A 182 18.26 -18.17 1.13
N ALA A 183 18.44 -16.95 0.58
CA ALA A 183 19.58 -16.11 0.93
C ALA A 183 19.57 -15.69 2.41
N CYS A 184 18.40 -15.38 2.99
CA CYS A 184 18.27 -15.07 4.41
C CYS A 184 18.71 -16.25 5.29
N GLN A 185 18.21 -17.45 4.97
CA GLN A 185 18.60 -18.68 5.67
C GLN A 185 20.09 -18.98 5.51
N TYR A 186 20.64 -18.81 4.30
CA TYR A 186 22.05 -19.06 4.01
C TYR A 186 22.97 -18.12 4.79
N GLN A 187 22.56 -16.86 4.99
CA GLN A 187 23.30 -15.87 5.76
C GLN A 187 23.11 -16.01 7.27
N GLY A 188 22.10 -16.76 7.74
CA GLY A 188 21.83 -16.94 9.16
C GLY A 188 21.48 -15.64 9.89
N ASN A 189 20.77 -14.74 9.22
CA ASN A 189 20.57 -13.35 9.67
C ASN A 189 19.22 -13.06 10.33
N ASP A 190 18.41 -14.10 10.59
CA ASP A 190 17.05 -14.02 11.16
C ASP A 190 16.07 -13.11 10.39
N GLN A 191 16.35 -12.88 9.11
CA GLN A 191 15.47 -12.16 8.18
C GLN A 191 14.54 -13.14 7.46
N LEU A 192 13.44 -12.62 6.93
CA LEU A 192 12.49 -13.36 6.11
C LEU A 192 12.18 -12.66 4.80
N CYS A 193 11.52 -13.36 3.88
CA CYS A 193 10.98 -12.76 2.66
C CYS A 193 9.45 -12.88 2.61
N VAL A 194 8.79 -11.73 2.45
CA VAL A 194 7.38 -11.62 2.10
C VAL A 194 7.24 -11.66 0.58
N THR A 195 6.58 -12.71 0.07
CA THR A 195 6.47 -13.00 -1.36
C THR A 195 5.01 -12.93 -1.80
N LEU A 196 4.63 -11.81 -2.43
CA LEU A 196 3.25 -11.53 -2.79
C LEU A 196 2.90 -11.94 -4.23
N TYR A 197 1.66 -12.39 -4.41
CA TYR A 197 1.05 -12.69 -5.70
C TYR A 197 -0.48 -12.50 -5.62
N GLY A 198 -1.14 -12.26 -6.77
CA GLY A 198 -2.60 -12.11 -6.81
C GLY A 198 -3.35 -13.43 -7.00
N ASP A 199 -4.67 -13.41 -6.81
CA ASP A 199 -5.55 -14.57 -7.02
C ASP A 199 -5.42 -15.22 -8.42
N GLY A 200 -5.27 -14.42 -9.49
CA GLY A 200 -5.00 -14.94 -10.83
C GLY A 200 -3.61 -15.56 -11.00
N ALA A 201 -2.62 -15.10 -10.22
CA ALA A 201 -1.26 -15.66 -10.23
C ALA A 201 -1.17 -16.98 -9.46
N ALA A 202 -2.13 -17.27 -8.57
CA ALA A 202 -2.17 -18.48 -7.75
C ALA A 202 -2.33 -19.79 -8.54
N ASN A 203 -2.52 -19.70 -9.87
CA ASN A 203 -2.59 -20.86 -10.78
C ASN A 203 -1.34 -21.02 -11.66
N GLN A 204 -0.27 -20.24 -11.42
CA GLN A 204 1.00 -20.38 -12.12
C GLN A 204 1.75 -21.63 -11.64
N GLY A 205 2.27 -22.45 -12.56
CA GLY A 205 2.98 -23.69 -12.21
C GLY A 205 4.21 -23.46 -11.32
N GLN A 206 5.00 -22.44 -11.64
CA GLN A 206 6.22 -22.07 -10.89
C GLN A 206 5.96 -21.71 -9.41
N LEU A 207 4.73 -21.32 -9.05
CA LEU A 207 4.36 -21.08 -7.67
C LEU A 207 4.31 -22.40 -6.87
N PHE A 208 3.79 -23.49 -7.46
CA PHE A 208 3.76 -24.80 -6.83
C PHE A 208 5.16 -25.45 -6.75
N GLU A 209 6.01 -25.20 -7.76
CA GLU A 209 7.42 -25.57 -7.70
C GLU A 209 8.12 -24.85 -6.53
N SER A 210 7.85 -23.55 -6.36
CA SER A 210 8.38 -22.74 -5.26
C SER A 210 7.88 -23.23 -3.90
N PHE A 211 6.60 -23.59 -3.78
CA PHE A 211 6.05 -24.19 -2.56
C PHE A 211 6.79 -25.47 -2.17
N ASN A 212 6.95 -26.39 -3.12
CA ASN A 212 7.63 -27.65 -2.86
C ASN A 212 9.08 -27.43 -2.36
N MET A 213 9.86 -26.61 -3.06
CA MET A 213 11.25 -26.32 -2.65
C MET A 213 11.33 -25.56 -1.33
N ALA A 214 10.46 -24.56 -1.13
CA ALA A 214 10.45 -23.78 0.10
C ALA A 214 10.13 -24.64 1.33
N ALA A 215 9.17 -25.56 1.21
CA ALA A 215 8.83 -26.49 2.27
C ALA A 215 9.96 -27.50 2.51
N LEU A 216 10.53 -28.06 1.45
CA LEU A 216 11.63 -29.02 1.51
C LEU A 216 12.86 -28.46 2.26
N TRP A 217 13.18 -27.19 2.03
CA TRP A 217 14.35 -26.53 2.64
C TRP A 217 14.03 -25.71 3.88
N LYS A 218 12.75 -25.68 4.30
CA LYS A 218 12.24 -24.89 5.42
C LYS A 218 12.62 -23.40 5.31
N LEU A 219 12.43 -22.83 4.12
CA LEU A 219 12.78 -21.44 3.86
C LEU A 219 11.91 -20.47 4.69
N PRO A 220 12.47 -19.35 5.20
CA PRO A 220 11.71 -18.30 5.90
C PRO A 220 10.94 -17.42 4.89
N CYS A 221 9.98 -18.02 4.20
CA CYS A 221 9.19 -17.37 3.15
C CYS A 221 7.70 -17.31 3.55
N ILE A 222 7.15 -16.09 3.58
CA ILE A 222 5.72 -15.86 3.74
C ILE A 222 5.12 -15.67 2.34
N PHE A 223 4.38 -16.66 1.87
CA PHE A 223 3.69 -16.60 0.58
C PHE A 223 2.33 -15.91 0.76
N ILE A 224 2.14 -14.73 0.17
CA ILE A 224 0.91 -13.96 0.33
C ILE A 224 0.11 -13.93 -0.96
N CYS A 225 -1.12 -14.45 -0.92
CA CYS A 225 -2.10 -14.26 -1.98
C CYS A 225 -2.97 -13.03 -1.67
N GLU A 226 -2.79 -11.94 -2.42
CA GLU A 226 -3.72 -10.80 -2.41
C GLU A 226 -4.94 -11.13 -3.28
N ASN A 227 -5.98 -11.65 -2.64
CA ASN A 227 -7.21 -12.03 -3.31
C ASN A 227 -8.14 -10.82 -3.40
N ASN A 228 -8.14 -10.15 -4.55
CA ASN A 228 -9.05 -9.03 -4.84
C ASN A 228 -10.27 -9.45 -5.68
N LYS A 229 -10.55 -10.76 -5.71
CA LYS A 229 -11.64 -11.45 -6.42
C LYS A 229 -11.51 -11.55 -7.95
N TYR A 230 -10.54 -10.88 -8.58
CA TYR A 230 -10.49 -10.79 -10.03
C TYR A 230 -9.06 -10.74 -10.62
N GLY A 231 -8.68 -11.83 -11.28
CA GLY A 231 -7.51 -11.91 -12.16
C GLY A 231 -7.79 -11.18 -13.48
N MET A 232 -7.36 -9.92 -13.59
CA MET A 232 -7.73 -9.01 -14.68
C MET A 232 -9.26 -8.84 -14.77
N GLY A 233 -9.94 -9.60 -15.63
CA GLY A 233 -11.40 -9.60 -15.78
C GLY A 233 -12.06 -10.95 -15.50
N THR A 234 -11.30 -11.92 -14.98
CA THR A 234 -11.81 -13.26 -14.65
C THR A 234 -11.97 -13.39 -13.15
N SER A 235 -13.19 -13.69 -12.68
CA SER A 235 -13.44 -13.89 -11.26
C SER A 235 -12.78 -15.17 -10.75
N VAL A 236 -12.55 -15.26 -9.45
CA VAL A 236 -11.88 -16.41 -8.81
C VAL A 236 -12.61 -17.73 -9.07
N GLU A 237 -13.95 -17.73 -9.10
CA GLU A 237 -14.78 -18.90 -9.36
C GLU A 237 -14.64 -19.43 -10.79
N ARG A 238 -14.26 -18.55 -11.72
CA ARG A 238 -14.04 -18.90 -13.14
C ARG A 238 -12.60 -19.29 -13.43
N ALA A 239 -11.65 -18.87 -12.59
CA ALA A 239 -10.23 -19.08 -12.80
C ALA A 239 -9.67 -20.26 -11.99
N SER A 240 -10.26 -20.58 -10.84
CA SER A 240 -9.73 -21.59 -9.92
C SER A 240 -10.81 -22.60 -9.53
N ALA A 241 -10.51 -23.89 -9.68
CA ALA A 241 -11.41 -24.96 -9.25
C ALA A 241 -11.65 -24.96 -7.72
N SER A 242 -10.67 -24.48 -6.95
CA SER A 242 -10.80 -24.18 -5.52
C SER A 242 -10.37 -22.73 -5.28
N THR A 243 -11.23 -21.97 -4.62
CA THR A 243 -11.04 -20.56 -4.27
C THR A 243 -10.53 -20.38 -2.82
N ASP A 244 -10.18 -21.47 -2.14
CA ASP A 244 -9.48 -21.44 -0.85
C ASP A 244 -7.97 -21.27 -1.07
N TYR A 245 -7.52 -20.05 -1.37
CA TYR A 245 -6.14 -19.78 -1.77
C TYR A 245 -5.12 -20.10 -0.67
N TYR A 246 -5.47 -19.87 0.60
CA TYR A 246 -4.65 -20.25 1.76
C TYR A 246 -4.36 -21.76 1.89
N LYS A 247 -5.13 -22.62 1.20
CA LYS A 247 -4.93 -24.09 1.20
C LYS A 247 -4.13 -24.60 0.01
N ARG A 248 -3.84 -23.75 -0.99
CA ARG A 248 -3.23 -24.18 -2.27
C ARG A 248 -1.80 -24.70 -2.11
N GLY A 249 -1.13 -24.39 -1.00
CA GLY A 249 0.16 -24.99 -0.65
C GLY A 249 0.10 -26.45 -0.24
N ASP A 250 -1.09 -27.03 -0.09
CA ASP A 250 -1.35 -28.40 0.38
C ASP A 250 -0.60 -28.73 1.67
N PHE A 251 0.67 -29.14 1.59
CA PHE A 251 1.53 -29.46 2.72
C PHE A 251 2.02 -28.23 3.51
N ILE A 252 2.01 -27.03 2.91
CA ILE A 252 2.37 -25.78 3.61
C ILE A 252 1.20 -25.29 4.48
N PRO A 253 1.42 -24.93 5.77
CA PRO A 253 0.38 -24.35 6.59
C PRO A 253 -0.11 -23.01 6.02
N GLY A 254 -1.37 -22.66 6.27
CA GLY A 254 -1.91 -21.42 5.75
C GLY A 254 -3.00 -20.78 6.60
N ILE A 255 -3.16 -19.48 6.44
CA ILE A 255 -4.18 -18.66 7.11
C ILE A 255 -4.92 -17.77 6.12
N ARG A 256 -6.23 -17.60 6.30
CA ARG A 256 -7.05 -16.63 5.54
C ARG A 256 -7.43 -15.45 6.43
N VAL A 257 -7.16 -14.25 5.94
CA VAL A 257 -7.17 -13.00 6.70
C VAL A 257 -8.09 -12.00 6.03
N ASP A 258 -8.77 -11.18 6.84
CA ASP A 258 -9.46 -9.99 6.35
C ASP A 258 -8.44 -8.93 5.90
N GLY A 259 -8.27 -8.80 4.58
CA GLY A 259 -7.33 -7.86 3.96
C GLY A 259 -7.84 -6.42 3.91
N MET A 260 -9.05 -6.15 4.42
CA MET A 260 -9.61 -4.79 4.55
C MET A 260 -9.36 -4.20 5.94
N ASP A 261 -8.98 -5.03 6.93
CA ASP A 261 -8.70 -4.61 8.29
C ASP A 261 -7.19 -4.62 8.58
N VAL A 262 -6.61 -3.43 8.72
CA VAL A 262 -5.16 -3.25 8.97
C VAL A 262 -4.68 -3.98 10.23
N LEU A 263 -5.51 -4.13 11.26
CA LEU A 263 -5.13 -4.86 12.48
C LEU A 263 -5.16 -6.37 12.27
N CYS A 264 -6.12 -6.89 11.48
CA CYS A 264 -6.12 -8.29 11.08
C CYS A 264 -4.86 -8.63 10.27
N VAL A 265 -4.53 -7.81 9.27
CA VAL A 265 -3.31 -7.99 8.46
C VAL A 265 -2.06 -7.92 9.33
N ARG A 266 -1.99 -6.95 10.26
CA ARG A 266 -0.85 -6.79 11.17
C ARG A 266 -0.63 -8.03 12.03
N GLU A 267 -1.65 -8.47 12.78
CA GLU A 267 -1.51 -9.64 13.66
C GLU A 267 -1.22 -10.93 12.89
N ALA A 268 -1.84 -11.11 11.73
CA ALA A 268 -1.58 -12.28 10.88
C ALA A 268 -0.15 -12.27 10.31
N THR A 269 0.36 -11.10 9.89
CA THR A 269 1.72 -10.97 9.40
C THR A 269 2.74 -11.20 10.51
N LYS A 270 2.49 -10.66 11.72
CA LYS A 270 3.34 -10.92 12.88
C LYS A 270 3.42 -12.40 13.21
N PHE A 271 2.27 -13.08 13.26
CA PHE A 271 2.19 -14.53 13.46
C PHE A 271 2.98 -15.31 12.39
N ALA A 272 2.80 -14.96 11.11
CA ALA A 272 3.50 -15.61 10.00
C ALA A 272 5.02 -15.35 10.04
N ALA A 273 5.43 -14.15 10.44
CA ALA A 273 6.83 -13.78 10.61
C ALA A 273 7.47 -14.59 11.74
N ASP A 274 6.83 -14.68 12.89
CA ASP A 274 7.30 -15.48 14.02
C ASP A 274 7.35 -16.98 13.67
N HIS A 275 6.40 -17.48 12.88
CA HIS A 275 6.43 -18.83 12.33
C HIS A 275 7.72 -19.07 11.52
N CYS A 276 8.01 -18.21 10.55
CA CYS A 276 9.20 -18.32 9.70
C CYS A 276 10.51 -18.18 10.50
N ARG A 277 10.61 -17.17 11.38
CA ARG A 277 11.80 -16.94 12.23
C ARG A 277 12.06 -18.08 13.21
N SER A 278 11.01 -18.78 13.66
CA SER A 278 11.17 -19.98 14.48
C SER A 278 11.69 -21.22 13.73
N GLY A 279 11.98 -21.11 12.43
CA GLY A 279 12.55 -22.19 11.62
C GLY A 279 11.55 -23.28 11.22
N LYS A 280 10.24 -23.01 11.34
CA LYS A 280 9.17 -23.95 10.95
C LYS A 280 8.98 -24.04 9.43
N GLY A 281 9.63 -23.15 8.68
CA GLY A 281 9.59 -23.10 7.22
C GLY A 281 8.58 -22.08 6.69
N PRO A 282 8.07 -22.27 5.46
CA PRO A 282 7.18 -21.31 4.83
C PRO A 282 5.76 -21.41 5.37
N ILE A 283 5.00 -20.33 5.18
CA ILE A 283 3.58 -20.26 5.50
C ILE A 283 2.83 -19.48 4.40
N ILE A 284 1.59 -19.86 4.12
CA ILE A 284 0.72 -19.15 3.18
C ILE A 284 -0.24 -18.22 3.93
N MET A 285 -0.41 -17.01 3.43
CA MET A 285 -1.41 -16.06 3.92
C MET A 285 -2.27 -15.57 2.75
N GLU A 286 -3.58 -15.79 2.82
CA GLU A 286 -4.54 -15.19 1.88
C GLU A 286 -5.10 -13.90 2.49
N LEU A 287 -4.83 -12.77 1.87
CA LEU A 287 -5.45 -11.49 2.21
C LEU A 287 -6.68 -11.28 1.34
N GLN A 288 -7.86 -11.37 1.95
CA GLN A 288 -9.12 -11.11 1.27
C GLN A 288 -9.34 -9.60 1.20
N THR A 289 -9.00 -9.00 0.06
CA THR A 289 -9.02 -7.54 -0.11
C THR A 289 -9.84 -7.16 -1.35
N TYR A 290 -9.79 -5.90 -1.76
CA TYR A 290 -10.52 -5.43 -2.93
C TYR A 290 -9.87 -4.22 -3.59
N ARG A 291 -9.78 -4.22 -4.91
CA ARG A 291 -9.33 -3.07 -5.71
C ARG A 291 -10.52 -2.27 -6.22
N TYR A 292 -10.53 -0.96 -5.99
CA TYR A 292 -11.63 -0.11 -6.44
C TYR A 292 -11.57 0.18 -7.93
N HIS A 293 -10.39 0.49 -8.46
CA HIS A 293 -10.21 0.64 -9.91
C HIS A 293 -10.25 -0.70 -10.64
N GLY A 294 -10.42 -0.64 -11.96
CA GLY A 294 -10.25 -1.77 -12.86
C GLY A 294 -8.84 -2.36 -12.80
N HIS A 295 -8.56 -3.34 -13.66
CA HIS A 295 -7.29 -4.05 -13.60
C HIS A 295 -6.10 -3.08 -13.71
N SER A 296 -6.16 -2.22 -14.72
CA SER A 296 -5.23 -1.13 -14.99
C SER A 296 -6.04 0.07 -15.50
N MET A 297 -5.37 1.19 -15.76
CA MET A 297 -6.02 2.39 -16.32
C MET A 297 -6.70 2.21 -17.68
N SER A 298 -6.40 1.15 -18.44
CA SER A 298 -7.09 0.83 -19.69
C SER A 298 -8.37 0.02 -19.50
N ASP A 299 -8.61 -0.50 -18.29
CA ASP A 299 -9.77 -1.31 -17.94
C ASP A 299 -10.73 -0.53 -17.03
N PRO A 300 -11.94 -0.18 -17.51
CA PRO A 300 -12.96 0.47 -16.68
C PRO A 300 -13.45 -0.38 -15.51
N GLY A 301 -13.28 -1.71 -15.55
CA GLY A 301 -13.61 -2.62 -14.45
C GLY A 301 -15.10 -2.84 -14.19
N VAL A 302 -15.96 -2.62 -15.20
CA VAL A 302 -17.44 -2.74 -15.10
C VAL A 302 -18.04 -3.79 -16.05
N SER A 303 -17.23 -4.44 -16.88
CA SER A 303 -17.71 -5.49 -17.80
C SER A 303 -17.85 -6.86 -17.13
N TYR A 304 -17.22 -7.05 -15.97
CA TYR A 304 -17.13 -8.34 -15.26
C TYR A 304 -17.54 -8.25 -13.78
N ARG A 305 -17.97 -7.08 -13.31
CA ARG A 305 -18.48 -6.80 -11.96
C ARG A 305 -19.34 -5.54 -11.98
N THR A 306 -20.23 -5.37 -11.01
CA THR A 306 -21.17 -4.24 -10.97
C THR A 306 -20.56 -3.03 -10.26
N ARG A 307 -21.11 -1.83 -10.53
CA ARG A 307 -20.71 -0.62 -9.79
C ARG A 307 -21.19 -0.67 -8.35
N GLU A 308 -22.33 -1.32 -8.13
CA GLU A 308 -22.97 -1.55 -6.85
C GLU A 308 -22.07 -2.40 -5.95
N GLU A 309 -21.43 -3.45 -6.46
CA GLU A 309 -20.46 -4.27 -5.71
C GLU A 309 -19.28 -3.41 -5.21
N ILE A 310 -18.69 -2.60 -6.10
CA ILE A 310 -17.56 -1.73 -5.75
C ILE A 310 -17.98 -0.71 -4.68
N GLN A 311 -19.15 -0.09 -4.86
CA GLN A 311 -19.67 0.90 -3.93
C GLN A 311 -20.02 0.29 -2.57
N GLU A 312 -20.58 -0.91 -2.56
CA GLU A 312 -20.89 -1.65 -1.34
C GLU A 312 -19.63 -1.92 -0.53
N VAL A 313 -18.58 -2.46 -1.17
CA VAL A 313 -17.28 -2.70 -0.50
C VAL A 313 -16.71 -1.40 0.05
N ARG A 314 -16.70 -0.33 -0.76
CA ARG A 314 -16.17 0.98 -0.33
C ARG A 314 -16.96 1.58 0.85
N THR A 315 -18.29 1.45 0.86
CA THR A 315 -19.11 2.02 1.94
C THR A 315 -19.03 1.20 3.22
N LYS A 316 -18.95 -0.13 3.13
CA LYS A 316 -18.99 -1.02 4.30
C LYS A 316 -17.63 -1.40 4.86
N SER A 317 -16.58 -1.38 4.04
CA SER A 317 -15.30 -2.03 4.37
C SER A 317 -14.08 -1.25 3.89
N ASP A 318 -14.19 0.06 3.64
CA ASP A 318 -13.01 0.85 3.26
C ASP A 318 -11.97 0.87 4.41
N PRO A 319 -10.71 0.48 4.15
CA PRO A 319 -9.72 0.23 5.21
C PRO A 319 -9.39 1.49 6.02
N ILE A 320 -9.41 2.65 5.37
CA ILE A 320 -9.10 3.95 5.99
C ILE A 320 -10.27 4.38 6.88
N SER A 321 -11.49 4.24 6.36
CA SER A 321 -12.72 4.57 7.10
C SER A 321 -12.88 3.68 8.32
N MET A 322 -12.62 2.38 8.20
CA MET A 322 -12.68 1.43 9.31
C MET A 322 -11.70 1.78 10.44
N LEU A 323 -10.43 2.08 10.11
CA LEU A 323 -9.45 2.49 11.12
C LEU A 323 -9.86 3.81 11.79
N LYS A 324 -10.29 4.80 11.00
CA LYS A 324 -10.76 6.09 11.51
C LYS A 324 -11.91 5.93 12.50
N GLU A 325 -12.93 5.15 12.15
CA GLU A 325 -14.08 4.89 13.01
C GLU A 325 -13.68 4.20 14.32
N ARG A 326 -12.77 3.23 14.27
CA ARG A 326 -12.22 2.56 15.46
C ARG A 326 -11.54 3.55 16.41
N MET A 327 -10.68 4.41 15.87
CA MET A 327 -9.96 5.40 16.68
C MET A 327 -10.89 6.47 17.26
N LEU A 328 -11.85 6.97 16.48
CA LEU A 328 -12.84 7.96 16.96
C LEU A 328 -13.72 7.38 18.06
N SER A 329 -14.26 6.17 17.84
CA SER A 329 -15.18 5.51 18.79
C SER A 329 -14.52 5.14 20.12
N ASN A 330 -13.19 5.06 20.16
CA ASN A 330 -12.40 4.75 21.36
C ASN A 330 -11.70 5.97 21.97
N ASN A 331 -12.10 7.19 21.57
CA ASN A 331 -11.48 8.44 22.02
C ASN A 331 -9.95 8.46 21.82
N MET A 332 -9.46 7.80 20.78
CA MET A 332 -8.02 7.74 20.49
C MET A 332 -7.56 8.88 19.61
N ALA A 333 -8.44 9.57 18.89
CA ALA A 333 -8.14 10.74 18.06
C ALA A 333 -9.41 11.57 17.85
N SER A 334 -9.24 12.83 17.42
CA SER A 334 -10.38 13.68 17.03
C SER A 334 -10.62 13.70 15.53
N VAL A 335 -11.81 14.17 15.13
CA VAL A 335 -12.14 14.39 13.71
C VAL A 335 -11.23 15.46 13.11
N GLU A 336 -10.86 16.47 13.89
CA GLU A 336 -9.98 17.58 13.52
C GLU A 336 -8.58 17.08 13.20
N GLU A 337 -8.01 16.18 14.01
CA GLU A 337 -6.69 15.59 13.75
C GLU A 337 -6.64 14.82 12.44
N PHE A 338 -7.67 14.02 12.15
CA PHE A 338 -7.76 13.33 10.86
C PHE A 338 -7.85 14.30 9.69
N LYS A 339 -8.60 15.40 9.83
CA LYS A 339 -8.68 16.44 8.79
C LYS A 339 -7.34 17.14 8.58
N GLU A 340 -6.60 17.43 9.64
CA GLU A 340 -5.25 18.01 9.54
C GLU A 340 -4.28 17.08 8.80
N ILE A 341 -4.30 15.78 9.13
CA ILE A 341 -3.53 14.75 8.41
C ILE A 341 -3.94 14.71 6.93
N ASP A 342 -5.24 14.72 6.63
CA ASP A 342 -5.74 14.69 5.25
C ASP A 342 -5.28 15.92 4.44
N VAL A 343 -5.29 17.11 5.06
CA VAL A 343 -4.83 18.37 4.44
C VAL A 343 -3.33 18.33 4.16
N ASP A 344 -2.53 17.89 5.13
CA ASP A 344 -1.08 17.77 5.00
C ASP A 344 -0.69 16.78 3.90
N ILE A 345 -1.29 15.58 3.89
CA ILE A 345 -1.05 14.57 2.85
C ILE A 345 -1.45 15.11 1.47
N ARG A 346 -2.60 15.78 1.37
CA ARG A 346 -3.02 16.38 0.10
C ARG A 346 -1.98 17.37 -0.41
N LYS A 347 -1.46 18.24 0.46
CA LYS A 347 -0.40 19.19 0.11
C LYS A 347 0.85 18.46 -0.40
N GLN A 348 1.33 17.44 0.32
CA GLN A 348 2.51 16.66 -0.08
C GLN A 348 2.34 15.98 -1.45
N VAL A 349 1.16 15.42 -1.72
CA VAL A 349 0.86 14.77 -3.01
C VAL A 349 0.80 15.79 -4.16
N GLU A 350 0.22 16.98 -3.93
CA GLU A 350 0.20 18.04 -4.95
C GLU A 350 1.62 18.58 -5.23
N GLU A 351 2.45 18.77 -4.20
CA GLU A 351 3.85 19.17 -4.36
C GLU A 351 4.66 18.12 -5.14
N ALA A 352 4.48 16.84 -4.80
CA ALA A 352 5.09 15.72 -5.52
C ALA A 352 4.64 15.65 -6.99
N ALA A 353 3.34 15.88 -7.26
CA ALA A 353 2.81 15.91 -8.63
C ALA A 353 3.36 17.09 -9.42
N GLN A 354 3.48 18.27 -8.80
CA GLN A 354 4.08 19.44 -9.44
C GLN A 354 5.54 19.17 -9.81
N PHE A 355 6.31 18.52 -8.91
CA PHE A 355 7.67 18.08 -9.24
C PHE A 355 7.66 17.07 -10.40
N ALA A 356 6.86 16.01 -10.32
CA ALA A 356 6.83 14.95 -11.33
C ALA A 356 6.41 15.43 -12.73
N THR A 357 5.67 16.54 -12.81
CA THR A 357 5.25 17.15 -14.09
C THR A 357 6.24 18.17 -14.64
N SER A 358 7.09 18.76 -13.79
CA SER A 358 8.08 19.77 -14.18
C SER A 358 9.52 19.25 -14.26
N ASP A 359 9.85 18.13 -13.62
CA ASP A 359 11.17 17.49 -13.69
C ASP A 359 11.45 17.01 -15.13
N PRO A 360 12.62 17.28 -15.73
CA PRO A 360 12.86 16.93 -17.12
C PRO A 360 12.96 15.42 -17.34
N GLU A 361 12.71 15.00 -18.58
CA GLU A 361 13.00 13.63 -19.02
C GLU A 361 14.49 13.29 -18.87
N PRO A 362 14.83 11.99 -18.73
CA PRO A 362 16.22 11.55 -18.77
C PRO A 362 16.89 11.97 -20.08
N PRO A 363 18.17 12.40 -20.05
CA PRO A 363 18.87 12.75 -21.27
C PRO A 363 19.03 11.52 -22.17
N LEU A 364 18.93 11.70 -23.49
CA LEU A 364 19.05 10.61 -24.47
C LEU A 364 20.39 9.85 -24.35
N GLU A 365 21.44 10.55 -23.91
CA GLU A 365 22.77 10.01 -23.66
C GLU A 365 22.77 8.87 -22.63
N ASP A 366 21.81 8.88 -21.70
CA ASP A 366 21.68 7.89 -20.63
C ASP A 366 20.85 6.68 -21.03
N LEU A 367 20.35 6.61 -22.27
CA LEU A 367 19.43 5.56 -22.75
C LEU A 367 19.96 4.16 -22.43
N CYS A 368 21.23 3.91 -22.76
CA CYS A 368 21.87 2.61 -22.59
C CYS A 368 22.59 2.42 -21.24
N ASN A 369 22.55 3.37 -20.32
CA ASN A 369 23.21 3.20 -19.02
C ASN A 369 22.57 2.07 -18.21
N HIS A 370 23.41 1.42 -17.39
CA HIS A 370 23.04 0.35 -16.46
C HIS A 370 22.60 -0.98 -17.11
N ILE A 371 23.14 -1.34 -18.29
CA ILE A 371 22.92 -2.67 -18.88
C ILE A 371 23.63 -3.76 -18.07
N PHE A 372 24.88 -3.51 -17.67
CA PHE A 372 25.66 -4.40 -16.80
C PHE A 372 26.09 -3.67 -15.54
N CYS A 373 26.19 -4.41 -14.43
CA CYS A 373 26.77 -3.94 -13.17
C CYS A 373 28.29 -4.21 -13.16
N ASN A 374 29.08 -3.30 -12.58
CA ASN A 374 30.54 -3.42 -12.42
C ASN A 374 31.32 -3.75 -13.72
N ASN A 375 30.86 -3.24 -14.87
CA ASN A 375 31.51 -3.46 -16.15
C ASN A 375 32.14 -2.17 -16.68
N PRO A 376 33.29 -2.24 -17.39
CA PRO A 376 33.79 -1.08 -18.12
C PRO A 376 32.76 -0.52 -19.11
N PRO A 377 32.82 0.78 -19.44
CA PRO A 377 31.95 1.37 -20.45
C PRO A 377 32.00 0.60 -21.78
N LEU A 378 30.86 0.44 -22.43
CA LEU A 378 30.74 -0.26 -23.71
C LEU A 378 29.90 0.54 -24.71
N GLU A 379 30.11 0.25 -25.99
CA GLU A 379 29.27 0.76 -27.08
C GLU A 379 28.07 -0.17 -27.31
N VAL A 380 26.89 0.42 -27.43
CA VAL A 380 25.64 -0.26 -27.76
C VAL A 380 25.17 0.21 -29.13
N ARG A 381 24.81 -0.73 -30.00
CA ARG A 381 24.23 -0.43 -31.30
C ARG A 381 22.84 0.19 -31.13
N GLY A 382 22.60 1.33 -31.77
CA GLY A 382 21.30 1.97 -31.88
C GLY A 382 20.43 1.36 -32.98
N THR A 383 19.58 2.18 -33.61
CA THR A 383 18.63 1.72 -34.65
C THR A 383 19.30 1.27 -35.95
N ASN A 384 20.58 1.58 -36.15
CA ASN A 384 21.37 1.18 -37.30
C ASN A 384 22.84 0.92 -36.89
N PRO A 385 23.65 0.25 -37.73
CA PRO A 385 25.05 -0.08 -37.40
C PRO A 385 25.97 1.11 -37.11
N TRP A 386 25.62 2.31 -37.58
CA TRP A 386 26.43 3.53 -37.41
C TRP A 386 26.02 4.35 -36.17
N SER A 387 24.86 4.05 -35.59
CA SER A 387 24.41 4.66 -34.33
C SER A 387 25.07 3.93 -33.16
N LYS A 388 25.99 4.61 -32.48
CA LYS A 388 26.70 4.11 -31.30
C LYS A 388 26.29 4.89 -30.07
N LEU A 389 25.68 4.20 -29.11
CA LEU A 389 25.29 4.71 -27.81
C LEU A 389 26.30 4.23 -26.77
N LYS A 390 26.50 5.00 -25.70
CA LYS A 390 27.38 4.61 -24.60
C LYS A 390 26.56 3.97 -23.50
N SER A 391 27.07 2.89 -22.91
CA SER A 391 26.56 2.33 -21.67
C SER A 391 27.61 2.45 -20.60
N VAL A 392 27.25 3.05 -19.46
CA VAL A 392 28.08 3.03 -18.24
C VAL A 392 27.34 2.36 -17.10
N SER A 393 28.07 1.66 -16.23
CA SER A 393 27.50 1.00 -15.05
C SER A 393 27.23 1.96 -13.88
N LYS A 394 27.94 3.11 -13.81
CA LYS A 394 28.13 3.96 -12.59
C LYS A 394 27.11 3.72 -11.48
N THR A 395 27.60 3.08 -10.41
CA THR A 395 26.96 2.88 -9.10
C THR A 395 26.39 4.16 -8.54
#